data_AF-A0A4C2ABQ6-F1
#
_entry.id   AF-A0A4C2ABQ6-F1
#
_cell.length_a   1.000
_cell.length_b   1.000
_cell.length_c   1.000
_cell.angle_alpha   90.00
_cell.angle_beta   90.00
_cell.angle_gamma   90.00
#
_symmetry.space_group_name_H-M   'P 1'
#
loop_
_entity.id
_entity.type
_entity.pdbx_description
1 polymer ?
#
loop_
_entity_poly.entity_id
_entity_poly.type
_entity_poly.pdbx_seq_one_letter_code
_entity_poly.pdbx_strand_id
1 'polypeptide(L)'
;MLRRNINVNQGLLDGAMSVIRKIVWAALRRDQLEVGELLQAVFVRIEPSTVAFDALRGQEKIERRILPLILFWAVTVHKLQGTTLNKAFVDLSSCIFAKRQAHVALSRISYVCS
;
A
#
# COMPACT_ATOMS: atom_id res chain seq x y z
N MET A 1 2.10 0.49 -1.30
CA MET A 1 1.36 -0.67 -0.79
C MET A 1 -0.08 -0.61 -1.25
N LEU A 2 -0.61 -1.75 -1.69
CA LEU A 2 -1.99 -1.90 -2.12
C LEU A 2 -2.93 -1.98 -0.90
N ARG A 3 -4.12 -1.39 -1.01
CA ARG A 3 -5.12 -1.30 0.07
C ARG A 3 -6.41 -2.08 -0.19
N ARG A 4 -6.43 -2.89 -1.26
CA ARG A 4 -7.54 -3.77 -1.61
C ARG A 4 -7.05 -4.95 -2.44
N ASN A 5 -7.80 -6.03 -2.47
CA ASN A 5 -7.53 -7.11 -3.42
C ASN A 5 -7.91 -6.66 -4.85
N ILE A 6 -6.96 -6.77 -5.77
CA ILE A 6 -7.18 -6.52 -7.21
C ILE A 6 -7.23 -7.85 -7.97
N ASN A 7 -6.24 -8.72 -7.76
CA ASN A 7 -6.17 -10.01 -8.43
C ASN A 7 -5.44 -11.03 -7.55
N VAL A 8 -6.19 -11.98 -7.00
CA VAL A 8 -5.67 -13.02 -6.11
C VAL A 8 -4.68 -13.93 -6.82
N ASN A 9 -4.96 -14.30 -8.07
CA ASN A 9 -4.13 -15.23 -8.85
C ASN A 9 -2.76 -14.65 -9.20
N GLN A 10 -2.65 -13.31 -9.26
CA GLN A 10 -1.39 -12.60 -9.52
C GLN A 10 -0.72 -12.11 -8.23
N GLY A 11 -1.24 -12.46 -7.04
CA GLY A 11 -0.71 -12.00 -5.76
C GLY A 11 -0.95 -10.51 -5.47
N LEU A 12 -1.86 -9.85 -6.21
CA LEU A 12 -2.23 -8.44 -6.02
C LEU A 12 -3.29 -8.32 -4.93
N LEU A 13 -2.85 -8.57 -3.71
CA LEU A 13 -3.67 -8.59 -2.49
C LEU A 13 -3.47 -7.32 -1.65
N ASP A 14 -4.37 -7.06 -0.70
CA ASP A 14 -4.15 -6.02 0.31
C ASP A 14 -2.82 -6.28 1.05
N GLY A 15 -2.04 -5.21 1.23
CA GLY A 15 -0.68 -5.31 1.76
C GLY A 15 0.41 -5.60 0.72
N ALA A 16 0.06 -5.91 -0.54
CA ALA A 16 1.05 -6.10 -1.59
C ALA A 16 1.90 -4.83 -1.78
N MET A 17 3.21 -5.00 -1.75
CA MET A 17 4.18 -3.92 -1.93
C MET A 17 4.80 -4.02 -3.31
N SER A 18 4.79 -2.93 -4.04
CA SER A 18 5.42 -2.83 -5.35
C SER A 18 5.92 -1.41 -5.58
N VAL A 19 6.85 -1.29 -6.52
CA VAL A 19 7.36 0.00 -6.99
C VAL A 19 6.50 0.43 -8.17
N ILE A 20 5.97 1.65 -8.11
CA ILE A 20 5.25 2.23 -9.25
C ILE A 20 6.28 2.59 -10.32
N ARG A 21 6.21 1.91 -11.47
CA ARG A 21 7.10 2.17 -12.62
C ARG A 21 6.58 3.27 -13.54
N LYS A 22 5.25 3.35 -13.72
CA LYS A 22 4.59 4.26 -14.64
C LYS A 22 3.16 4.54 -14.18
N ILE A 23 2.71 5.77 -14.35
CA ILE A 23 1.31 6.18 -14.13
C ILE A 23 0.78 6.71 -15.45
N VAL A 24 -0.38 6.21 -15.89
CA VAL A 24 -1.06 6.65 -17.11
C VAL A 24 -2.46 7.12 -16.73
N TRP A 25 -2.82 8.34 -17.11
CA TRP A 25 -4.13 8.93 -16.84
C TRP A 25 -4.96 9.04 -18.12
N ALA A 26 -6.26 8.75 -18.03
CA ALA A 26 -7.16 8.76 -19.18
C ALA A 26 -7.60 10.19 -19.62
N ALA A 27 -7.35 11.22 -18.81
CA ALA A 27 -7.68 12.62 -19.11
C ALA A 27 -6.44 13.51 -18.97
N LEU A 28 -6.16 14.28 -20.02
CA LEU A 28 -4.89 14.93 -20.34
C LEU A 28 -4.39 15.97 -19.32
N ARG A 29 -3.07 15.99 -19.10
CA ARG A 29 -2.26 17.23 -19.24
C ARG A 29 -0.92 16.92 -19.94
N ARG A 30 -1.06 16.47 -21.18
CA ARG A 30 -0.09 16.47 -22.29
C ARG A 30 1.23 15.71 -22.07
N ASP A 31 1.25 14.57 -22.77
CA ASP A 31 2.37 13.81 -23.30
C ASP A 31 3.23 13.01 -22.33
N GLN A 32 3.05 11.68 -22.39
CA GLN A 32 4.21 10.81 -22.55
C GLN A 32 3.82 9.46 -23.18
N LEU A 33 4.32 9.22 -24.39
CA LEU A 33 5.03 7.99 -24.76
C LEU A 33 5.69 8.11 -26.15
N GLU A 34 6.93 7.64 -26.24
CA GLU A 34 7.49 6.93 -27.39
C GLU A 34 8.00 5.56 -26.88
N VAL A 35 7.93 4.52 -27.71
CA VAL A 35 8.11 3.10 -27.34
C VAL A 35 9.45 2.57 -27.85
N GLY A 36 10.28 1.97 -26.98
CA GLY A 36 11.52 1.28 -27.39
C GLY A 36 12.39 0.67 -26.30
N GLU A 37 12.37 1.19 -25.07
CA GLU A 37 13.27 0.74 -24.00
C GLU A 37 12.48 0.42 -22.73
N LEU A 38 12.20 -0.86 -22.41
CA LEU A 38 12.21 -1.40 -21.02
C LEU A 38 11.62 -2.83 -20.95
N LEU A 39 12.35 -3.68 -20.23
CA LEU A 39 12.05 -5.10 -19.97
C LEU A 39 10.95 -5.32 -18.90
N GLN A 40 10.30 -6.49 -19.00
CA GLN A 40 9.22 -7.07 -18.18
C GLN A 40 8.86 -6.33 -16.87
N ALA A 41 7.82 -5.50 -16.92
CA ALA A 41 7.09 -5.03 -15.75
C ALA A 41 5.59 -5.36 -15.91
N VAL A 42 4.94 -5.79 -14.84
CA VAL A 42 3.49 -6.06 -14.84
C VAL A 42 2.75 -4.73 -14.77
N PHE A 43 2.05 -4.37 -15.85
CA PHE A 43 1.16 -3.21 -15.87
C PHE A 43 -0.21 -3.61 -15.33
N VAL A 44 -0.52 -3.21 -14.11
CA VAL A 44 -1.85 -3.44 -13.49
C VAL A 44 -2.67 -2.17 -13.64
N ARG A 45 -3.85 -2.28 -14.27
CA ARG A 45 -4.83 -1.19 -14.26
C ARG A 45 -5.46 -1.07 -12.89
N ILE A 46 -5.22 0.05 -12.21
CA ILE A 46 -5.76 0.32 -10.87
C ILE A 46 -6.86 1.36 -10.99
N GLU A 47 -8.09 0.94 -10.80
CA GLU A 47 -9.24 1.84 -10.85
C GLU A 47 -9.58 2.41 -9.47
N PRO A 48 -10.00 3.68 -9.37
CA PRO A 48 -10.45 4.23 -8.10
C PRO A 48 -11.62 3.43 -7.53
N SER A 49 -11.54 3.05 -6.25
CA SER A 49 -12.66 2.46 -5.50
C SER A 49 -13.47 3.56 -4.82
N THR A 50 -14.78 3.36 -4.77
CA THR A 50 -15.67 4.13 -3.91
C THR A 50 -15.81 3.40 -2.57
N VAL A 51 -15.58 4.11 -1.47
CA VAL A 51 -15.79 3.62 -0.10
C VAL A 51 -16.88 4.47 0.53
N ALA A 52 -17.95 3.85 0.99
CA ALA A 52 -19.05 4.51 1.69
C ALA A 52 -18.81 4.43 3.21
N PHE A 53 -19.10 5.52 3.90
CA PHE A 53 -19.03 5.63 5.36
C PHE A 53 -20.35 6.15 5.88
N ASP A 54 -20.82 5.60 7.00
CA ASP A 54 -21.99 6.14 7.69
C ASP A 54 -21.57 7.43 8.42
N ALA A 55 -22.32 8.51 8.21
CA ALA A 55 -22.09 9.74 8.95
C ALA A 55 -22.37 9.53 10.44
N LEU A 56 -21.58 10.19 11.29
CA LEU A 56 -21.62 10.09 12.76
C LEU A 56 -22.99 10.41 13.41
N ARG A 57 -23.97 10.92 12.64
CA ARG A 57 -25.29 11.35 13.13
C ARG A 57 -26.48 10.69 12.39
N GLY A 58 -26.26 9.59 11.67
CA GLY A 58 -27.36 8.86 11.00
C GLY A 58 -27.99 9.61 9.81
N GLN A 59 -27.41 10.74 9.40
CA GLN A 59 -27.82 11.47 8.21
C GLN A 59 -26.79 11.24 7.10
N GLU A 60 -27.22 10.43 6.13
CA GLU A 60 -26.60 10.18 4.83
C GLU A 60 -25.29 9.39 4.81
N LYS A 61 -25.14 8.58 3.77
CA LYS A 61 -23.91 7.83 3.48
C LYS A 61 -22.96 8.74 2.73
N ILE A 62 -21.75 8.89 3.26
CA ILE A 62 -20.69 9.67 2.61
C ILE A 62 -19.86 8.72 1.76
N GLU A 63 -19.80 8.97 0.46
CA GLU A 63 -18.97 8.20 -0.45
C GLU A 63 -17.67 8.92 -0.78
N ARG A 64 -16.55 8.20 -0.66
CA ARG A 64 -15.22 8.69 -1.05
C ARG A 64 -14.67 7.84 -2.18
N ARG A 65 -14.35 8.47 -3.31
CA ARG A 65 -13.63 7.82 -4.42
C ARG A 65 -12.13 8.01 -4.25
N ILE A 66 -11.38 6.91 -4.17
CA ILE A 66 -9.95 6.89 -3.83
C ILE A 66 -9.24 5.76 -4.58
N LEU A 67 -8.01 6.01 -5.04
CA LEU A 67 -7.12 4.94 -5.49
C LEU A 67 -6.70 4.07 -4.28
N PRO A 68 -6.77 2.74 -4.39
CA PRO A 68 -6.43 1.83 -3.29
C PRO A 68 -4.91 1.69 -3.11
N LEU A 69 -4.18 2.80 -3.12
CA LEU A 69 -2.72 2.85 -3.01
C LEU A 69 -2.34 3.78 -1.87
N ILE A 70 -1.36 3.36 -1.09
CA ILE A 70 -0.70 4.20 -0.09
C ILE A 70 0.82 4.16 -0.28
N LEU A 71 1.49 5.29 -0.06
CA LEU A 71 2.94 5.34 0.01
C LEU A 71 3.43 4.46 1.17
N PHE A 72 4.49 3.70 0.94
CA PHE A 72 4.99 2.69 1.85
C PHE A 72 6.52 2.77 1.94
N TRP A 73 7.03 3.94 2.33
CA TRP A 73 8.45 4.13 2.62
C TRP A 73 8.70 4.07 4.13
N ALA A 74 7.85 4.73 4.90
CA ALA A 74 7.81 4.65 6.36
C ALA A 74 6.35 4.44 6.78
N VAL A 75 6.10 3.42 7.60
CA VAL A 75 4.77 3.06 8.09
C VAL A 75 4.87 2.69 9.56
N THR A 76 3.87 3.10 10.34
CA THR A 76 3.81 2.74 11.76
C THR A 76 3.52 1.26 11.93
N VAL A 77 4.10 0.63 12.96
CA VAL A 77 3.90 -0.80 13.27
C VAL A 77 2.42 -1.16 13.40
N HIS A 78 1.60 -0.24 13.92
CA HIS A 78 0.15 -0.41 14.03
C HIS A 78 -0.53 -0.59 12.66
N LYS A 79 -0.03 0.03 11.60
CA LYS A 79 -0.58 -0.11 10.24
C LYS A 79 -0.08 -1.36 9.52
N LEU A 80 0.89 -2.07 10.08
CA LEU A 80 1.47 -3.32 9.56
C LEU A 80 0.91 -4.58 10.24
N GLN A 81 -0.12 -4.44 11.07
CA GLN A 81 -0.70 -5.58 11.76
C GLN A 81 -1.33 -6.55 10.74
N GLY A 82 -0.88 -7.81 10.75
CA GLY A 82 -1.36 -8.86 9.85
C GLY A 82 -0.65 -8.94 8.49
N THR A 83 0.34 -8.08 8.22
CA THR A 83 1.12 -8.11 6.96
C THR A 83 2.51 -8.70 7.19
N THR A 84 3.03 -9.46 6.23
CA THR A 84 4.39 -10.02 6.29
C THR A 84 5.30 -9.19 5.38
N LEU A 85 6.46 -8.80 5.89
CA LEU A 85 7.48 -8.02 5.20
C LEU A 85 8.74 -8.86 4.99
N ASN A 86 9.23 -8.91 3.75
CA ASN A 86 10.46 -9.65 3.45
C ASN A 86 11.70 -8.96 4.03
N LYS A 87 11.74 -7.63 3.99
CA LYS A 87 12.82 -6.78 4.53
C LYS A 87 12.22 -5.47 5.03
N ALA A 88 12.65 -5.02 6.21
CA ALA A 88 12.31 -3.72 6.74
C ALA A 88 13.41 -3.21 7.66
N PHE A 89 13.63 -1.89 7.68
CA PHE A 89 14.40 -1.24 8.72
C PHE A 89 13.45 -0.85 9.84
N VAL A 90 13.75 -1.26 11.08
CA VAL A 90 12.94 -0.94 12.26
C VAL A 90 13.77 -0.08 13.18
N ASP A 91 13.39 1.18 13.32
CA ASP A 91 13.93 2.03 14.36
C ASP A 91 13.22 1.71 15.69
N LEU A 92 13.98 1.12 16.62
CA LEU A 92 13.54 0.81 17.99
C LEU A 92 14.15 1.78 19.01
N SER A 93 14.59 2.97 18.58
CA SER A 93 15.01 4.04 19.49
C SER A 93 13.90 4.43 20.48
N SER A 94 14.14 5.40 21.36
CA SER A 94 13.42 5.77 22.60
C SER A 94 11.88 5.94 22.55
N CYS A 95 11.23 5.71 21.41
CA CYS A 95 9.79 5.82 21.17
C CYS A 95 9.04 4.46 21.12
N ILE A 96 9.42 3.45 21.93
CA ILE A 96 8.56 2.26 22.12
C ILE A 96 7.39 2.67 23.03
N PHE A 97 6.34 3.22 22.41
CA PHE A 97 5.22 3.87 23.09
C PHE A 97 4.29 2.89 23.82
N ALA A 98 4.36 1.58 23.51
CA ALA A 98 3.55 0.56 24.17
C ALA A 98 4.25 -0.81 24.31
N LYS A 99 4.03 -1.47 25.46
CA LYS A 99 4.51 -2.82 25.77
C LYS A 99 4.06 -3.80 24.67
N ARG A 100 5.01 -4.47 24.02
CA ARG A 100 4.87 -5.40 22.87
C ARG A 100 4.88 -4.80 21.45
N GLN A 101 4.98 -3.49 21.25
CA GLN A 101 5.12 -2.93 19.89
C GLN A 101 6.37 -3.43 19.16
N ALA A 102 7.51 -3.53 19.87
CA ALA A 102 8.74 -4.08 19.30
C ALA A 102 8.58 -5.54 18.85
N HIS A 103 7.89 -6.37 19.65
CA HIS A 103 7.59 -7.76 19.29
C HIS A 103 6.69 -7.84 18.04
N VAL A 104 5.65 -6.99 17.97
CA VAL A 104 4.78 -6.93 16.79
C VAL A 104 5.52 -6.43 15.56
N ALA A 105 6.53 -5.55 15.70
CA ALA A 105 7.34 -5.10 14.57
C ALA A 105 8.25 -6.23 14.05
N LEU A 106 8.95 -6.90 14.96
CA LEU A 106 9.90 -7.97 14.64
C LEU A 106 9.21 -9.21 14.06
N SER A 107 8.03 -9.58 14.56
CA SER A 107 7.28 -10.75 14.05
C SER A 107 6.77 -10.60 12.62
N ARG A 108 6.86 -9.38 12.04
CA ARG A 108 6.46 -9.12 10.65
C ARG A 108 7.60 -9.33 9.67
N ILE A 109 8.83 -9.45 10.15
CA ILE A 109 10.03 -9.52 9.30
C ILE A 109 10.48 -10.97 9.21
N SER A 110 10.62 -11.46 7.98
CA SER A 110 11.07 -12.85 7.75
C SER A 110 12.58 -13.04 7.93
N TYR A 111 13.39 -11.98 7.75
CA TYR A 111 14.85 -12.05 7.86
C TYR A 111 15.42 -10.85 8.61
N VAL A 112 16.15 -11.12 9.68
CA VAL A 112 16.95 -10.11 10.39
C VAL A 112 18.36 -10.15 9.80
N CYS A 113 18.79 -9.07 9.14
CA CYS A 113 20.20 -8.90 8.82
C CYS A 113 20.89 -8.30 10.05
N SER A 114 21.77 -9.09 10.66
CA SER A 114 22.74 -8.68 11.69
C SER A 114 23.93 -7.96 11.05
#